data_AF-A0AAW2SB59-F1
#
_entry.id   AF-A0AAW2SB59-F1
#
_cell.length_a   1.000
_cell.length_b   1.000
_cell.length_c   1.000
_cell.angle_alpha   90.00
_cell.angle_beta   90.00
_cell.angle_gamma   90.00
#
_symmetry.space_group_name_H-M   'P 1'
#
loop_
_entity.id
_entity.type
_entity.pdbx_description
1 polymer ?
#
loop_
_entity_poly.entity_id
_entity_poly.type
_entity_poly.pdbx_seq_one_letter_code
_entity_poly.pdbx_strand_id
1 'polypeptide(L)' 'MAGSNEVNANESKRVVPLNTWILISHFKLAYNMLRRDDGTFNRDLNEYLDRKVSANANPADGFTLLML' A
#
# COMPACT_ATOMS: atom_id res chain seq x y z
N MET A 1 -28.64 14.89 9.61
CA MET A 1 -28.66 13.47 9.21
C MET A 1 -27.34 12.85 9.67
N ALA A 2 -27.28 12.34 10.90
CA ALA A 2 -26.11 11.63 11.42
C ALA A 2 -26.28 10.15 11.07
N GLY A 3 -25.83 9.76 9.86
CA GLY A 3 -25.64 8.35 9.55
C GLY A 3 -24.50 7.81 10.42
N SER A 4 -24.66 6.63 10.99
CA SER A 4 -23.61 5.94 11.72
C SER A 4 -22.36 5.81 10.83
N ASN A 5 -21.24 6.41 11.25
CA ASN A 5 -19.94 6.33 10.56
C ASN A 5 -19.30 4.94 10.74
N GLU A 6 -20.03 3.88 10.39
CA GLU A 6 -19.54 2.50 10.49
C GLU A 6 -18.82 2.10 9.21
N VAL A 7 -17.58 1.64 9.34
CA VAL A 7 -16.77 1.18 8.21
C VAL A 7 -17.22 -0.23 7.81
N ASN A 8 -17.95 -0.35 6.69
CA ASN A 8 -18.27 -1.65 6.09
C ASN A 8 -17.25 -2.02 5.00
N ALA A 9 -16.37 -2.98 5.29
CA ALA A 9 -15.39 -3.49 4.33
C ALA A 9 -15.80 -4.83 3.66
N ASN A 10 -16.99 -5.34 3.97
CA ASN A 10 -17.46 -6.67 3.54
C ASN A 10 -17.78 -6.70 2.04
N GLU A 11 -18.31 -5.60 1.49
CA GLU A 11 -18.60 -5.48 0.06
C GLU A 11 -17.33 -5.64 -0.78
N SER A 12 -16.27 -4.94 -0.39
CA SER A 12 -14.98 -4.97 -1.08
C SER A 12 -14.31 -6.34 -0.99
N LYS A 13 -14.55 -7.10 0.09
CA LYS A 13 -13.96 -8.43 0.28
C LYS A 13 -14.57 -9.50 -0.63
N ARG A 14 -15.80 -9.29 -1.13
CA ARG A 14 -16.51 -10.27 -1.97
C ARG A 14 -16.09 -10.22 -3.45
N VAL A 15 -15.54 -9.09 -3.89
CA VAL A 15 -15.26 -8.83 -5.32
C VAL A 15 -13.81 -9.08 -5.73
N VAL A 16 -12.91 -9.34 -4.77
CA VAL A 16 -11.49 -9.61 -5.04
C VAL A 16 -10.99 -10.82 -4.23
N PRO A 17 -9.95 -11.51 -4.70
CA PRO A 17 -9.25 -12.52 -3.89
C PRO A 17 -8.77 -11.94 -2.56
N LEU A 18 -8.74 -12.77 -1.53
CA LEU A 18 -8.41 -12.33 -0.17
C LEU A 18 -7.01 -11.69 -0.09
N ASN A 19 -6.01 -12.23 -0.80
CA ASN A 19 -4.66 -11.65 -0.79
C ASN A 19 -4.65 -10.23 -1.39
N THR A 20 -5.44 -10.01 -2.44
CA THR A 20 -5.53 -8.73 -3.15
C THR A 20 -6.26 -7.73 -2.26
N TRP A 21 -7.33 -8.17 -1.58
CA TRP A 21 -8.03 -7.34 -0.60
C TRP A 21 -7.10 -6.91 0.54
N ILE A 22 -6.29 -7.82 1.08
CA ILE A 22 -5.32 -7.52 2.15
C ILE A 22 -4.28 -6.50 1.64
N LEU A 23 -3.70 -6.75 0.47
CA LEU A 23 -2.65 -5.91 -0.11
C LEU A 23 -3.17 -4.48 -0.38
N ILE A 24 -4.33 -4.35 -1.03
CA ILE A 24 -4.91 -3.04 -1.34
C ILE A 24 -5.40 -2.32 -0.09
N SER A 25 -5.97 -3.04 0.88
CA SER A 25 -6.40 -2.45 2.16
C SER A 25 -5.22 -1.94 2.98
N HIS A 26 -4.09 -2.64 2.94
CA HIS A 26 -2.85 -2.20 3.57
C HIS A 26 -2.37 -0.87 2.98
N PHE A 27 -2.29 -0.76 1.66
CA PHE A 27 -1.96 0.50 0.99
C PHE A 27 -2.96 1.61 1.30
N LYS A 28 -4.27 1.31 1.31
CA LYS A 28 -5.31 2.30 1.65
C LYS A 28 -5.09 2.92 3.03
N LEU A 29 -4.81 2.10 4.04
CA LEU A 29 -4.55 2.58 5.40
C LEU A 29 -3.24 3.38 5.47
N ALA A 30 -2.17 2.88 4.85
CA ALA A 30 -0.90 3.60 4.81
C ALA A 30 -1.06 4.98 4.14
N TYR A 31 -1.64 5.05 2.93
CA TYR A 31 -1.83 6.31 2.21
C TYR A 31 -2.72 7.31 2.93
N ASN A 32 -3.73 6.85 3.68
CA ASN A 32 -4.53 7.74 4.51
C ASN A 32 -3.71 8.40 5.63
N MET A 33 -2.71 7.72 6.21
CA MET A 33 -1.81 8.33 7.21
C MET A 33 -0.76 9.24 6.58
N LEU A 34 -0.40 8.99 5.32
CA LEU A 34 0.60 9.77 4.59
C LEU A 34 0.04 11.11 4.07
N ARG A 35 -1.23 11.13 3.71
CA ARG A 35 -1.95 12.33 3.26
C ARG A 35 -2.42 13.13 4.47
N ARG A 36 -2.06 14.40 4.52
CA ARG A 36 -2.55 15.34 5.53
C ARG A 36 -3.61 16.26 4.95
N ASP A 37 -4.51 16.75 5.79
CA ASP A 37 -5.61 17.62 5.38
C ASP A 37 -5.13 19.01 4.91
N ASP A 38 -3.90 19.40 5.26
CA ASP A 38 -3.23 20.61 4.79
C ASP A 38 -2.63 20.47 3.37
N GLY A 39 -2.81 19.31 2.73
CA GLY A 39 -2.28 19.02 1.39
C GLY A 39 -0.80 18.63 1.37
N THR A 40 -0.13 18.58 2.52
CA THR A 40 1.25 18.11 2.62
C THR A 40 1.32 16.58 2.67
N PHE A 41 2.51 16.04 2.40
CA PHE A 41 2.75 14.60 2.34
C PHE A 41 3.85 14.18 3.31
N ASN A 42 3.61 13.13 4.09
CA ASN A 42 4.58 12.60 5.04
C ASN A 42 5.62 11.70 4.33
N ARG A 43 6.63 12.34 3.72
CA ARG A 43 7.65 11.64 2.93
C ARG A 43 8.50 10.67 3.75
N ASP A 44 8.87 11.04 4.96
CA ASP A 44 9.71 10.21 5.83
C ASP A 44 8.97 8.92 6.21
N LEU A 45 7.69 9.03 6.58
CA LEU A 45 6.85 7.87 6.87
C LEU A 45 6.61 7.01 5.62
N ASN A 46 6.45 7.63 4.45
CA ASN A 46 6.29 6.90 3.20
C ASN A 46 7.54 6.06 2.87
N GLU A 47 8.73 6.63 3.04
CA GLU A 47 9.99 5.92 2.81
C GLU A 47 10.18 4.75 3.77
N TYR A 48 9.73 4.88 5.02
CA TYR A 48 9.77 3.80 6.01
C TYR A 48 8.78 2.67 5.72
N LEU A 49 7.55 3.01 5.29
CA LEU A 49 6.50 2.02 5.04
C LEU A 49 6.64 1.30 3.69
N ASP A 50 7.37 1.89 2.75
CA ASP A 50 7.56 1.33 1.42
C ASP A 50 8.48 0.10 1.43
N ARG A 51 8.03 -0.99 0.81
CA ARG A 51 8.81 -2.24 0.72
C ARG A 51 9.63 -2.27 -0.55
N LYS A 52 10.72 -1.52 -0.56
CA LYS A 52 11.69 -1.50 -1.66
C LYS A 52 12.60 -2.73 -1.60
N VAL A 53 13.07 -3.17 -2.77
CA VAL A 53 14.06 -4.24 -2.91
C VAL A 53 15.32 -3.65 -3.54
N SER A 54 16.49 -4.03 -3.06
CA SER A 54 17.77 -3.58 -3.62
C SER A 54 18.03 -4.24 -4.99
N ALA A 55 18.90 -3.61 -5.78
CA ALA A 55 19.42 -4.25 -6.98
C ALA A 55 20.10 -5.60 -6.67
N ASN A 56 19.98 -6.55 -7.60
CA ASN A 56 20.50 -7.90 -7.44
C ASN A 56 21.16 -8.37 -8.73
N ALA A 57 22.49 -8.53 -8.67
CA ALA A 57 23.29 -9.04 -9.78
C ALA A 57 23.15 -10.57 -9.96
N ASN A 58 22.74 -11.29 -8.92
CA ASN A 58 22.48 -12.72 -9.01
C ASN A 58 21.10 -12.96 -9.60
N PRO A 59 20.95 -13.84 -10.61
CA PRO A 59 19.68 -14.07 -11.26
C PRO A 59 18.67 -14.69 -10.29
N ALA A 60 17.55 -14.00 -10.09
CA ALA A 60 16.36 -14.52 -9.41
C ALA A 60 15.28 -14.77 -10.46
N ASP A 61 14.73 -15.99 -10.51
CA ASP A 61 13.78 -16.42 -11.54
C ASP A 61 14.25 -16.17 -13.00
N GLY A 62 15.58 -16.17 -13.22
CA GLY A 62 16.20 -15.93 -14.53
C GLY A 62 16.43 -14.47 -14.90
N PHE A 63 16.06 -13.52 -14.02
CA PHE A 63 16.24 -12.09 -14.25
C PHE A 63 17.30 -11.50 -13.33
N THR A 64 18.11 -10.58 -13.84
CA THR A 64 19.06 -9.76 -13.06
C THR A 64 18.63 -8.29 -13.11
N LEU A 65 18.68 -7.62 -11.96
CA LEU A 65 18.41 -6.19 -11.86
C LEU A 65 19.71 -5.44 -11.61
N LEU A 66 20.21 -4.76 -12.64
CA LEU A 66 21.41 -3.92 -12.59
C LEU A 66 21.00 -2.44 -12.55
N MET A 67 21.62 -1.69 -11.65
CA MET A 67 21.48 -0.24 -11.57
C MET A 67 22.40 0.37 -12.63
N LEU A 68 21.89 0.55 -13.86
CA LEU A 68 22.60 1.25 -14.95
C LEU A 68 22.40 2.76 -14.86
#